data_AF-A0A1S3H458-F1
#
_entry.id   AF-A0A1S3H458-F1
#
_cell.length_a   1.000
_cell.length_b   1.000
_cell.length_c   1.000
_cell.angle_alpha   90.00
_cell.angle_beta   90.00
_cell.angle_gamma   90.00
#
_symmetry.space_group_name_H-M   'P 1'
#
loop_
_entity.id
_entity.type
_entity.pdbx_description
1 polymer ?
#
loop_
_entity_poly.entity_id
_entity_poly.type
_entity_poly.pdbx_seq_one_letter_code
_entity_poly.pdbx_strand_id
1 'polypeptide(L)'
;MGNCCCPSDDKGFQINDPDERTRLLGNPVSNNVSRPVTSDSFPSPQNHASQRGDEQSALNRILHQTASNVIDVAAIDARSMEQHEYLDKARQYSSKLTMLCNKTPIPSRPHSLPSGVGNPHAILSAPPLSQADIQFITQVADRTAQTLKEIKVKHKEDLVVPFGVP
;
A
#
# COMPACT_ATOMS: atom_id res chain seq x y z
N MET A 1 0.77 -20.64 24.43
CA MET A 1 2.21 -20.29 24.37
C MET A 1 2.63 -20.33 22.90
N GLY A 2 3.07 -19.21 22.33
CA GLY A 2 3.60 -19.16 20.96
C GLY A 2 3.00 -18.05 20.09
N ASN A 3 3.08 -16.81 20.57
CA ASN A 3 2.68 -15.58 19.88
C ASN A 3 3.76 -15.23 18.84
N CYS A 4 3.40 -15.00 17.57
CA CYS A 4 4.32 -14.46 16.57
C CYS A 4 4.23 -12.92 16.61
N CYS A 5 5.20 -12.29 17.25
CA CYS A 5 5.40 -10.85 17.24
C CYS A 5 6.72 -10.55 16.56
N CYS A 6 6.70 -9.92 15.39
CA CYS A 6 7.87 -9.22 14.85
C CYS A 6 7.85 -7.80 15.41
N PRO A 7 8.82 -7.39 16.27
CA PRO A 7 9.01 -5.99 16.59
C PRO A 7 9.60 -5.31 15.35
N SER A 8 8.95 -4.25 14.88
CA SER A 8 9.61 -3.27 14.01
C SER A 8 10.60 -2.53 14.89
N ASP A 9 11.88 -2.93 14.85
CA ASP A 9 12.96 -2.16 15.44
C ASP A 9 13.21 -0.94 14.55
N ASP A 10 12.52 0.15 14.87
CA ASP A 10 12.96 1.52 14.56
C ASP A 10 14.28 1.78 15.27
N LYS A 11 15.40 1.46 14.61
CA LYS A 11 16.72 1.93 15.01
C LYS A 11 17.30 2.77 13.90
N GLY A 12 17.36 4.07 14.17
CA GLY A 12 17.95 5.07 13.32
C GLY A 12 19.38 4.71 12.95
N PHE A 13 19.64 4.69 11.65
CA PHE A 13 20.97 4.82 11.09
C PHE A 13 21.04 6.21 10.46
N GLN A 14 21.62 7.16 11.20
CA GLN A 14 22.29 8.28 10.55
C GLN A 14 23.44 7.69 9.74
N ILE A 15 23.27 7.57 8.43
CA ILE A 15 24.36 7.30 7.50
C ILE A 15 24.26 8.38 6.44
N ASN A 16 25.16 9.36 6.57
CA ASN A 16 25.44 10.47 5.66
C ASN A 16 24.79 10.34 4.28
N ASP A 17 23.65 11.02 4.08
CA ASP A 17 23.14 11.25 2.73
C ASP A 17 24.17 12.11 1.98
N PRO A 18 24.71 11.65 0.84
CA PRO A 18 25.62 12.45 0.05
C PRO A 18 24.82 13.56 -0.61
N ASP A 19 25.01 14.79 -0.14
CA ASP A 19 24.39 15.97 -0.75
C ASP A 19 24.93 16.17 -2.19
N GLU A 20 24.18 16.87 -3.04
CA GLU A 20 24.39 17.00 -4.49
C GLU A 20 25.74 17.61 -4.90
N ARG A 21 26.53 18.07 -3.92
CA ARG A 21 27.86 18.66 -4.10
C ARG A 21 29.00 17.68 -3.77
N THR A 22 28.68 16.45 -3.37
CA THR A 22 29.66 15.41 -3.02
C THR A 22 30.30 14.88 -4.30
N ARG A 23 31.59 15.18 -4.52
CA ARG A 23 32.31 14.76 -5.72
C ARG A 23 32.66 13.27 -5.65
N LEU A 24 32.27 12.52 -6.68
CA LEU A 24 32.41 11.06 -6.76
C LEU A 24 33.80 10.56 -7.21
N LEU A 25 34.73 11.47 -7.53
CA LEU A 25 36.07 11.12 -8.00
C LEU A 25 37.11 11.89 -7.18
N GLY A 26 38.06 11.16 -6.59
CA GLY A 26 39.18 11.73 -5.86
C GLY A 26 40.03 12.62 -6.77
N ASN A 27 40.45 13.77 -6.26
CA ASN A 27 41.30 14.74 -6.96
C ASN A 27 42.57 14.07 -7.51
N PRO A 28 42.96 14.27 -8.79
CA PRO A 28 44.10 13.58 -9.39
C PRO A 28 45.45 14.22 -9.06
N VAL A 29 45.52 15.20 -8.16
CA VAL A 29 46.76 15.96 -7.92
C VAL A 29 47.28 15.72 -6.50
N SER A 30 48.05 14.66 -6.33
CA SER A 30 49.12 14.64 -5.34
C SER A 30 50.27 13.69 -5.76
N ASN A 31 51.25 14.32 -6.40
CA ASN A 31 52.70 14.11 -6.29
C ASN A 31 53.35 12.75 -6.64
N ASN A 32 54.17 12.81 -7.71
CA ASN A 32 55.43 12.11 -8.06
C ASN A 32 55.69 10.68 -7.52
N VAL A 33 56.08 9.70 -8.36
CA VAL A 33 57.48 9.48 -8.80
C VAL A 33 57.54 8.90 -10.22
N SER A 34 58.32 9.58 -11.06
CA SER A 34 59.11 9.14 -12.23
C SER A 34 58.83 7.77 -12.88
N ARG A 35 58.41 7.80 -14.16
CA ARG A 35 59.03 6.99 -15.24
C ARG A 35 58.54 7.44 -16.63
N PRO A 36 59.44 7.80 -17.56
CA PRO A 36 59.10 7.88 -18.97
C PRO A 36 59.37 6.52 -19.62
N VAL A 37 58.36 5.88 -20.21
CA VAL A 37 58.62 4.78 -21.14
C VAL A 37 57.67 4.86 -22.33
N THR A 38 58.31 4.88 -23.48
CA THR A 38 57.85 5.04 -24.85
C THR A 38 57.00 3.89 -25.36
N SER A 39 56.09 4.25 -26.29
CA SER A 39 55.58 3.49 -27.46
C SER A 39 55.01 2.08 -27.27
N ASP A 40 53.77 1.93 -27.73
CA ASP A 40 53.09 0.71 -28.16
C ASP A 40 52.76 -0.34 -27.09
N SER A 41 51.67 -0.08 -26.37
CA SER A 41 50.77 -1.14 -25.94
C SER A 41 49.35 -0.60 -25.83
N PHE A 42 48.50 -1.04 -26.76
CA PHE A 42 47.06 -0.94 -26.62
C PHE A 42 46.65 -1.44 -25.22
N PRO A 43 45.87 -0.69 -24.43
CA PRO A 43 45.23 -1.28 -23.28
C PRO A 43 44.27 -2.36 -23.79
N SER A 44 44.60 -3.61 -23.45
CA SER A 44 43.70 -4.76 -23.52
C SER A 44 42.30 -4.36 -23.02
N PRO A 45 41.20 -4.82 -23.64
CA PRO A 45 39.85 -4.52 -23.19
C PRO A 45 39.61 -5.22 -21.85
N GLN A 46 40.01 -4.55 -20.76
CA GLN A 46 39.79 -4.99 -19.40
C GLN A 46 38.28 -4.99 -19.13
N ASN A 47 37.72 -6.17 -18.84
CA ASN A 47 36.61 -6.40 -17.90
C ASN A 47 35.41 -5.42 -17.89
N HIS A 48 34.93 -4.96 -19.05
CA HIS A 48 33.65 -4.21 -19.13
C HIS A 48 32.41 -5.07 -19.39
N ALA A 49 32.58 -6.39 -19.56
CA ALA A 49 31.46 -7.29 -19.81
C ALA A 49 30.54 -7.46 -18.59
N SER A 50 31.09 -7.36 -17.38
CA SER A 50 30.35 -7.62 -16.13
C SER A 50 29.47 -6.43 -15.68
N GLN A 51 29.87 -5.19 -15.99
CA GLN A 51 29.12 -3.98 -15.61
C GLN A 51 27.96 -3.66 -16.57
N ARG A 52 28.12 -3.95 -17.87
CA ARG A 52 27.06 -3.72 -18.88
C ARG A 52 25.79 -4.53 -18.62
N GLY A 53 25.92 -5.72 -18.03
CA GLY A 53 24.77 -6.56 -17.69
C GLY A 53 23.90 -5.97 -16.59
N ASP A 54 24.51 -5.32 -15.59
CA ASP A 54 23.81 -4.73 -14.44
C ASP A 54 23.12 -3.41 -14.81
N GLU A 55 23.82 -2.53 -15.54
CA GLU A 55 23.24 -1.28 -16.05
C GLU A 55 22.04 -1.54 -16.97
N GLN A 56 22.14 -2.53 -17.87
CA GLN A 56 21.03 -2.88 -18.75
C GLN A 56 19.84 -3.48 -17.99
N SER A 57 20.09 -4.23 -16.91
CA SER A 57 19.04 -4.75 -16.01
C SER A 57 18.35 -3.63 -15.24
N ALA A 58 19.12 -2.66 -14.73
CA ALA A 58 18.59 -1.48 -14.04
C ALA A 58 17.70 -0.64 -14.96
N LEU A 59 18.13 -0.39 -16.21
CA LEU A 59 17.33 0.30 -17.21
C LEU A 59 16.05 -0.45 -17.55
N ASN A 60 16.11 -1.79 -17.67
CA ASN A 60 14.92 -2.60 -17.92
C ASN A 60 13.93 -2.56 -16.74
N ARG A 61 14.44 -2.57 -15.51
CA ARG A 61 13.60 -2.42 -14.30
C ARG A 61 12.92 -1.04 -14.27
N ILE A 62 13.65 0.02 -14.62
CA ILE A 62 13.08 1.38 -14.70
C ILE A 62 11.96 1.41 -15.75
N LEU A 63 12.19 0.86 -16.94
CA LEU A 63 11.17 0.83 -18.00
C LEU A 63 9.93 0.03 -17.58
N HIS A 64 10.09 -1.16 -17.00
CA HIS A 64 8.96 -1.95 -16.51
C HIS A 64 8.21 -1.28 -15.35
N GLN A 65 8.93 -0.65 -14.42
CA GLN A 65 8.31 0.08 -13.32
C GLN A 65 7.53 1.29 -13.82
N THR A 66 8.12 2.05 -14.75
CA THR A 66 7.45 3.18 -15.38
C THR A 66 6.22 2.73 -16.18
N ALA A 67 6.33 1.66 -16.96
CA ALA A 67 5.19 1.11 -17.69
C ALA A 67 4.05 0.63 -16.76
N SER A 68 4.37 0.15 -15.56
CA SER A 68 3.36 -0.23 -14.56
C SER A 68 2.75 0.97 -13.82
N ASN A 69 3.50 2.07 -13.70
CA ASN A 69 3.08 3.25 -12.92
C ASN A 69 2.36 4.30 -13.76
N VAL A 70 2.54 4.28 -15.08
CA VAL A 70 1.84 5.19 -16.00
C VAL A 70 0.39 4.75 -16.13
N ILE A 71 -0.52 5.70 -15.94
CA ILE A 71 -1.96 5.48 -16.08
C ILE A 71 -2.34 5.67 -17.54
N ASP A 72 -2.79 4.60 -18.19
CA ASP A 72 -3.44 4.69 -19.50
C ASP A 72 -4.88 5.17 -19.34
N VAL A 73 -5.10 6.45 -19.65
CA VAL A 73 -6.42 7.10 -19.57
C VAL A 73 -7.39 6.60 -20.65
N ALA A 74 -6.90 5.98 -21.73
CA ALA A 74 -7.73 5.47 -22.83
C ALA A 74 -8.19 4.00 -22.59
N ALA A 75 -7.65 3.32 -21.58
CA ALA A 75 -7.95 1.91 -21.29
C ALA A 75 -9.36 1.65 -20.70
N ILE A 76 -10.20 2.68 -20.52
CA ILE A 76 -11.54 2.55 -19.92
C ILE A 76 -12.49 1.73 -20.80
N ASP A 77 -12.38 1.85 -22.13
CA ASP A 77 -13.26 1.14 -23.08
C ASP A 77 -12.61 -0.09 -23.74
N ALA A 78 -11.29 -0.27 -23.58
CA ALA A 78 -10.50 -1.19 -24.42
C ALA A 78 -10.26 -2.59 -23.82
N ARG A 79 -10.87 -2.94 -22.68
CA ARG A 79 -10.67 -4.25 -22.04
C ARG A 79 -11.96 -5.05 -21.93
N SER A 80 -12.58 -5.32 -23.07
CA SER A 80 -13.48 -6.49 -23.16
C SER A 80 -12.61 -7.72 -23.38
N MET A 81 -12.51 -8.58 -22.36
CA MET A 81 -12.05 -9.95 -22.56
C MET A 81 -12.90 -10.60 -23.68
N GLU A 82 -12.28 -11.42 -24.53
CA GLU A 82 -13.04 -12.15 -25.53
C GLU A 82 -13.99 -13.14 -24.85
N GLN A 83 -15.19 -13.34 -25.41
CA GLN A 83 -16.21 -14.20 -24.81
C GLN A 83 -15.70 -15.64 -24.58
N HIS A 84 -14.91 -16.17 -25.50
CA HIS A 84 -14.35 -17.52 -25.36
C HIS A 84 -13.33 -17.60 -24.21
N GLU A 85 -12.44 -16.61 -24.09
CA GLU A 85 -11.46 -16.51 -23.00
C GLU A 85 -12.16 -16.42 -21.64
N TYR A 86 -13.24 -15.63 -21.56
CA TYR A 86 -14.07 -15.53 -20.37
C TYR A 86 -14.66 -16.89 -19.96
N LEU A 87 -15.27 -17.62 -20.90
CA LEU A 87 -15.87 -18.92 -20.63
C LEU A 87 -14.83 -19.97 -20.20
N ASP A 88 -13.65 -19.95 -20.80
CA ASP A 88 -12.56 -20.85 -20.43
C ASP A 88 -12.03 -20.55 -19.02
N LYS A 89 -11.84 -19.27 -18.69
CA LYS A 89 -11.47 -18.84 -17.34
C LYS A 89 -12.53 -19.21 -16.31
N ALA A 90 -13.81 -19.02 -16.62
CA ALA A 90 -14.92 -19.41 -15.75
C ALA A 90 -14.90 -20.92 -15.45
N ARG A 91 -14.71 -21.76 -16.48
CA ARG A 91 -14.56 -23.22 -16.32
C ARG A 91 -13.33 -23.57 -15.49
N GLN A 92 -12.19 -22.95 -15.76
CA GLN A 92 -10.95 -23.18 -15.02
C GLN A 92 -11.09 -22.84 -13.53
N TYR A 93 -11.70 -21.69 -13.20
CA TYR A 93 -11.91 -21.27 -11.82
C TYR A 93 -12.91 -22.18 -11.10
N SER A 94 -14.01 -22.57 -11.76
CA SER A 94 -14.98 -23.51 -11.19
C SER A 94 -14.35 -24.86 -10.85
N SER A 95 -13.51 -25.40 -11.75
CA SER A 95 -12.78 -26.65 -11.52
C SER A 95 -11.79 -26.53 -10.35
N LYS A 96 -10.98 -25.46 -10.32
CA LYS A 96 -10.04 -25.18 -9.22
C LYS A 96 -10.76 -25.01 -7.88
N LEU A 97 -11.89 -24.31 -7.88
CA LEU A 97 -12.71 -24.10 -6.69
C LEU A 97 -13.25 -25.43 -6.16
N THR A 98 -13.78 -26.28 -7.05
CA THR A 98 -14.29 -27.62 -6.67
C THR A 98 -13.19 -28.48 -6.03
N MET A 99 -11.98 -28.46 -6.60
CA MET A 99 -10.82 -29.16 -6.01
C MET A 99 -10.46 -28.62 -4.62
N LEU A 100 -10.60 -27.31 -4.39
CA LEU A 100 -10.31 -26.69 -3.09
C LEU A 100 -11.41 -26.98 -2.05
N CYS A 101 -12.69 -26.89 -2.44
CA CYS A 101 -13.83 -27.25 -1.59
C CYS A 101 -13.77 -28.70 -1.10
N ASN A 102 -13.20 -29.60 -1.90
CA ASN A 102 -13.02 -31.00 -1.51
C ASN A 102 -11.87 -31.21 -0.50
N LYS A 103 -10.87 -30.32 -0.49
CA LYS A 103 -9.70 -30.39 0.39
C LYS A 103 -9.85 -29.58 1.68
N THR A 104 -10.69 -28.55 1.65
CA THR A 104 -10.93 -27.65 2.77
C THR A 104 -12.42 -27.63 3.09
N PRO A 105 -12.84 -27.90 4.34
CA PRO A 105 -14.24 -27.81 4.71
C PRO A 105 -14.67 -26.34 4.64
N ILE A 106 -15.23 -25.93 3.52
CA ILE A 106 -15.89 -24.64 3.38
C ILE A 106 -17.24 -24.76 4.09
N PRO A 107 -17.59 -23.85 5.01
CA PRO A 107 -18.89 -23.86 5.65
C PRO A 107 -19.98 -23.68 4.57
N SER A 108 -20.66 -24.77 4.25
CA SER A 108 -21.76 -24.80 3.26
C SER A 108 -23.05 -24.20 3.81
N ARG A 109 -23.10 -23.98 5.12
CA ARG A 109 -24.24 -23.39 5.81
C ARG A 109 -23.82 -22.13 6.54
N PRO A 110 -24.70 -21.12 6.61
CA PRO A 110 -24.50 -20.02 7.53
C PRO A 110 -24.32 -20.58 8.93
N HIS A 111 -23.39 -20.00 9.69
CA HIS A 111 -23.16 -20.39 11.07
C HIS A 111 -24.45 -20.12 11.86
N SER A 112 -24.86 -21.09 12.68
CA SER A 112 -25.96 -20.89 13.62
C SER A 112 -25.65 -19.74 14.56
N LEU A 113 -26.67 -18.99 14.99
CA LEU A 113 -26.50 -17.98 16.03
C LEU A 113 -25.90 -18.63 17.29
N PRO A 114 -24.96 -17.97 17.97
CA PRO A 114 -24.40 -18.49 19.22
C PRO A 114 -25.51 -18.62 20.26
N SER A 115 -25.46 -19.70 21.06
CA SER A 115 -26.38 -19.87 22.19
C SER A 115 -26.06 -18.81 23.24
N GLY A 116 -26.86 -17.75 23.30
CA GLY A 116 -26.60 -16.59 24.16
C GLY A 116 -26.74 -16.89 25.65
N VAL A 117 -27.71 -17.72 26.05
CA VAL A 117 -28.04 -17.96 27.46
C VAL A 117 -28.58 -19.38 27.70
N GLY A 118 -28.30 -19.95 28.88
CA GLY A 118 -28.76 -21.29 29.26
C GLY A 118 -30.21 -21.37 29.77
N ASN A 119 -30.77 -20.27 30.28
CA ASN A 119 -32.16 -20.19 30.72
C ASN A 119 -32.76 -18.83 30.28
N PRO A 120 -33.44 -18.77 29.11
CA PRO A 120 -33.95 -17.52 28.57
C PRO A 120 -35.09 -16.93 29.43
N HIS A 121 -35.93 -17.77 30.04
CA HIS A 121 -37.05 -17.30 30.86
C HIS A 121 -36.57 -16.54 32.10
N ALA A 122 -35.54 -17.05 32.78
CA ALA A 122 -34.98 -16.39 33.96
C ALA A 122 -34.39 -15.01 33.62
N ILE A 123 -33.68 -14.89 32.49
CA ILE A 123 -33.01 -13.64 32.10
C ILE A 123 -34.00 -12.61 31.59
N LEU A 124 -35.01 -13.02 30.82
CA LEU A 124 -36.06 -12.13 30.35
C LEU A 124 -36.99 -11.64 31.47
N SER A 125 -37.06 -12.38 32.59
CA SER A 125 -37.84 -11.99 33.77
C SER A 125 -37.04 -11.14 34.76
N ALA A 126 -35.75 -10.91 34.51
CA ALA A 126 -34.92 -10.07 35.36
C ALA A 126 -35.39 -8.59 35.28
N PRO A 127 -35.12 -7.78 36.32
CA PRO A 127 -35.42 -6.36 36.27
C PRO A 127 -34.81 -5.68 35.03
N PRO A 128 -35.58 -4.83 34.33
CA PRO A 128 -35.06 -4.11 33.17
C PRO A 128 -33.99 -3.09 33.58
N LEU A 129 -33.30 -2.51 32.59
CA LEU A 129 -32.37 -1.41 32.80
C LEU A 129 -33.04 -0.25 33.54
N SER A 130 -32.29 0.41 34.42
CA SER A 130 -32.83 1.51 35.21
C SER A 130 -33.16 2.70 34.32
N GLN A 131 -34.21 3.46 34.68
CA GLN A 131 -34.58 4.66 33.92
C GLN A 131 -33.46 5.71 33.91
N ALA A 132 -32.66 5.77 34.98
CA ALA A 132 -31.51 6.67 35.08
C ALA A 132 -30.44 6.34 34.03
N ASP A 133 -30.14 5.05 33.81
CA ASP A 133 -29.17 4.62 32.79
C ASP A 133 -29.65 4.95 31.38
N ILE A 134 -30.94 4.73 31.10
CA ILE A 134 -31.53 5.06 29.80
C ILE A 134 -31.43 6.57 29.54
N GLN A 135 -31.81 7.41 30.52
CA GLN A 135 -31.71 8.86 30.40
C GLN A 135 -30.26 9.33 30.20
N PHE A 136 -29.31 8.73 30.92
CA PHE A 136 -27.90 9.02 30.76
C PHE A 136 -27.40 8.69 29.35
N ILE A 137 -27.70 7.50 28.84
CA ILE A 137 -27.34 7.08 27.47
C ILE A 137 -27.93 8.03 26.44
N THR A 138 -29.21 8.40 26.57
CA THR A 138 -29.87 9.34 25.67
C THR A 138 -29.20 10.71 25.70
N GLN A 139 -28.90 11.23 26.89
CA GLN A 139 -28.23 12.53 27.03
C GLN A 139 -26.85 12.55 26.37
N VAL A 140 -26.06 11.47 26.53
CA VAL A 140 -24.76 11.33 25.88
C VAL A 140 -24.89 11.25 24.36
N ALA A 141 -25.88 10.52 23.86
CA ALA A 141 -26.16 10.42 22.43
C ALA A 141 -26.55 11.79 21.85
N ASP A 142 -27.43 12.53 22.52
CA ASP A 142 -27.87 13.87 22.11
C ASP A 142 -26.71 14.86 22.10
N ARG A 143 -25.86 14.84 23.13
CA ARG A 143 -24.67 15.68 23.20
C ARG A 143 -23.71 15.37 22.05
N THR A 144 -23.48 14.10 21.77
CA THR A 144 -22.62 13.67 20.64
C THR A 144 -23.19 14.15 19.31
N ALA A 145 -24.50 14.02 19.11
CA ALA A 145 -25.18 14.50 17.92
C ALA A 145 -25.11 16.02 17.76
N GLN A 146 -25.13 16.77 18.88
CA GLN A 146 -24.93 18.22 18.87
C GLN A 146 -23.48 18.58 18.50
N THR A 147 -22.49 17.92 19.09
CA THR A 147 -21.07 18.15 18.77
C THR A 147 -20.75 17.82 17.30
N LEU A 148 -21.39 16.80 16.71
CA LEU A 148 -21.21 16.49 15.30
C LEU A 148 -21.59 17.67 14.37
N LYS A 149 -22.54 18.51 14.78
CA LYS A 149 -22.93 19.72 14.02
C LYS A 149 -21.86 20.82 14.06
N GLU A 150 -20.92 20.74 14.98
CA GLU A 150 -19.78 21.66 15.05
C GLU A 150 -18.69 21.32 14.02
N ILE A 151 -18.71 20.10 13.47
CA ILE A 151 -17.83 19.69 12.37
C ILE A 151 -18.33 20.32 11.07
N LYS A 152 -17.97 21.59 10.87
CA LYS A 152 -18.30 22.36 9.67
C LYS A 152 -17.19 23.35 9.32
N VAL A 153 -17.10 23.68 8.03
CA VAL A 153 -16.20 24.73 7.55
C VAL A 153 -16.71 26.08 8.04
N LYS A 154 -15.86 26.82 8.79
CA LYS A 154 -16.14 28.21 9.16
C LYS A 154 -15.68 29.11 8.01
N HIS A 155 -16.65 29.72 7.31
CA HIS A 155 -16.36 30.70 6.25
C HIS A 155 -15.63 31.91 6.83
N LYS A 156 -14.56 32.35 6.17
CA LYS A 156 -13.77 33.54 6.56
C LYS A 156 -13.81 34.63 5.50
N GLU A 157 -13.72 34.25 4.24
CA GLU A 157 -13.59 35.15 3.10
C GLU A 157 -14.33 34.55 1.91
N ASP A 158 -14.83 35.40 1.01
CA ASP A 158 -15.58 34.96 -0.15
C ASP A 158 -14.69 34.18 -1.12
N LEU A 159 -15.04 32.91 -1.37
CA LEU A 159 -14.34 32.05 -2.31
C LEU A 159 -14.56 32.49 -3.77
N VAL A 160 -15.63 33.24 -4.02
CA VAL A 160 -16.02 33.73 -5.35
C VAL A 160 -16.38 35.19 -5.21
N VAL A 161 -15.66 36.05 -5.92
CA VAL A 161 -15.94 37.49 -6.01
C VAL A 161 -16.35 37.79 -7.44
N PRO A 162 -17.55 38.34 -7.68
CA PRO A 162 -17.96 38.75 -9.02
C PRO A 162 -17.16 39.98 -9.44
N PHE A 163 -16.58 39.92 -10.64
CA PHE A 163 -15.94 41.08 -11.24
C PHE A 163 -16.98 41.90 -12.00
N GLY A 164 -17.28 43.09 -11.48
CA GLY A 164 -18.12 44.09 -12.14
C GLY A 164 -17.87 45.46 -11.54
N VAL A 165 -17.58 46.46 -12.38
CA VAL A 165 -17.55 47.88 -12.00
C VAL A 165 -19.00 48.39 -11.92
N PRO A 166 -19.32 49.32 -10.99
CA PRO A 166 -20.66 49.90 -10.86
C PRO A 166 -21.11 50.67 -12.12
#